data_AF-A0A4D9CRK3-F1
#
_entry.id   AF-A0A4D9CRK3-F1
#
_cell.length_a   1.000
_cell.length_b   1.000
_cell.length_c   1.000
_cell.angle_alpha   90.00
_cell.angle_beta   90.00
_cell.angle_gamma   90.00
#
_symmetry.space_group_name_H-M   'P 1'
#
loop_
_entity.id
_entity.type
_entity.pdbx_description
1 polymer ?
#
loop_
_entity_poly.entity_id
_entity_poly.type
_entity_poly.pdbx_seq_one_letter_code
_entity_poly.pdbx_strand_id
1 'polypeptide(L)'
;MTRQSHLFDVRARHRLLPPRQLLLAAVSALFLSTCAIAVDRSKGPSSFSDLSSSSSSSILVPKAESSLHCHSSAFASPSPTHLSTSSSRQDWIKRQPFSPSSPFSRGGAPAKGRDCRNARSIKTIGPGVLLPIFLFLHSSQASPFDPHPLPLMLSLCFFNGWYIRVTDHEKQVAFAAIVGSFKHPGANNYTEHYVGLVYADRSGKMQTAHAFPPPDSVTIERGSEGFDGVPSNFTWRAKGVGRLHVGKDEGMLDIDLPAVRATAHFHDRVPWNAERPDTDGPEGWLGRTPLLPCRYFVHSLASRTTYSLRLRPRPPSLATSTRPPTHLAGQGYAHMESNHGNCFPSAWIWCNAIGPDRAVSLLMVGGKFEIGPSAPTTWILTLRSPRFNWVFRTTDLDEVNAHLQYTTGTLQVQARSRCGRRRLTVSLCAPVGSFGAPIYVPTAQGFSCQPGCRESFTGKAIIRAVDEGEGGGGRIVREETHEVPLAALELGGEMQRL
;
A
#
# COMPACT_ATOMS: atom_id res chain seq x y z
N MET A 1 14.58 55.76 -35.07
CA MET A 1 15.72 56.02 -34.16
C MET A 1 15.33 55.58 -32.75
N THR A 2 16.07 54.58 -32.23
CA THR A 2 16.29 54.17 -30.81
C THR A 2 15.08 54.03 -29.86
N ARG A 3 14.52 52.82 -29.62
CA ARG A 3 14.95 51.72 -28.69
C ARG A 3 15.23 52.16 -27.24
N GLN A 4 14.48 51.60 -26.29
CA GLN A 4 15.06 51.01 -25.07
C GLN A 4 14.10 49.98 -24.44
N SER A 5 14.59 48.75 -24.41
CA SER A 5 14.02 47.56 -23.77
C SER A 5 14.85 47.25 -22.53
N HIS A 6 14.23 47.15 -21.35
CA HIS A 6 14.92 46.69 -20.14
C HIS A 6 14.73 45.17 -19.98
N LEU A 7 15.78 44.43 -20.35
CA LEU A 7 16.04 43.06 -19.87
C LEU A 7 16.59 43.13 -18.45
N PHE A 8 16.02 42.36 -17.53
CA PHE A 8 16.68 42.02 -16.27
C PHE A 8 17.42 40.69 -16.42
N ASP A 9 18.74 40.78 -16.26
CA ASP A 9 19.70 39.68 -16.15
C ASP A 9 19.78 39.26 -14.66
N VAL A 10 19.47 38.00 -14.35
CA VAL A 10 19.78 37.39 -13.05
C VAL A 10 20.52 36.09 -13.30
N ARG A 11 21.85 36.19 -13.38
CA ARG A 11 22.77 35.07 -13.23
C ARG A 11 22.85 34.66 -11.76
N ALA A 12 22.15 33.60 -11.37
CA ALA A 12 22.46 32.85 -10.15
C ALA A 12 23.18 31.55 -10.55
N ARG A 13 24.49 31.50 -10.32
CA ARG A 13 25.29 30.28 -10.45
C ARG A 13 25.02 29.36 -9.24
N HIS A 14 24.18 28.35 -9.41
CA HIS A 14 24.17 27.19 -8.52
C HIS A 14 25.19 26.17 -9.02
N ARG A 15 26.32 26.03 -8.33
CA ARG A 15 27.17 24.84 -8.47
C ARG A 15 26.46 23.67 -7.77
N LEU A 16 25.79 22.82 -8.54
CA LEU A 16 25.36 21.50 -8.09
C LEU A 16 26.60 20.60 -7.99
N LEU A 17 26.75 19.91 -6.87
CA LEU A 17 27.73 18.83 -6.72
C LEU A 17 27.33 17.65 -7.64
N PRO A 18 28.29 16.94 -8.24
CA PRO A 18 27.98 15.85 -9.14
C PRO A 18 27.30 14.67 -8.40
N PRO A 19 26.30 14.00 -9.03
CA PRO A 19 25.49 12.94 -8.42
C PRO A 19 26.27 11.75 -7.82
N ARG A 20 27.54 11.58 -8.21
CA ARG A 20 28.40 10.49 -7.74
C ARG A 20 28.84 10.62 -6.28
N GLN A 21 28.82 11.81 -5.69
CA GLN A 21 29.24 12.00 -4.28
C GLN A 21 28.11 11.81 -3.26
N LEU A 22 26.84 11.95 -3.67
CA LEU A 22 25.66 11.68 -2.83
C LEU A 22 25.45 10.18 -2.58
N LEU A 23 25.80 9.33 -3.55
CA LEU A 23 25.70 7.87 -3.41
C LEU A 23 26.76 7.32 -2.45
N LEU A 24 27.99 7.85 -2.47
CA LEU A 24 29.02 7.50 -1.50
C LEU A 24 28.68 7.98 -0.09
N ALA A 25 28.12 9.18 0.08
CA ALA A 25 27.71 9.67 1.39
C ALA A 25 26.55 8.86 2.02
N ALA A 26 25.59 8.40 1.21
CA ALA A 26 24.48 7.55 1.69
C ALA A 26 24.93 6.13 2.08
N VAL A 27 25.84 5.54 1.29
CA VAL A 27 26.42 4.22 1.59
C VAL A 27 27.37 4.30 2.80
N SER A 28 28.16 5.38 2.92
CA SER A 28 29.01 5.62 4.09
C SER A 28 28.21 5.94 5.36
N ALA A 29 27.04 6.59 5.26
CA ALA A 29 26.17 6.84 6.42
C ALA A 29 25.50 5.54 6.93
N LEU A 30 25.12 4.62 6.04
CA LEU A 30 24.61 3.29 6.44
C LEU A 30 25.71 2.41 7.06
N PHE A 31 26.95 2.49 6.57
CA PHE A 31 28.09 1.74 7.11
C PHE A 31 28.62 2.32 8.44
N LEU A 32 28.60 3.65 8.62
CA LEU A 32 29.04 4.27 9.87
C LEU A 32 27.99 4.19 10.98
N SER A 33 26.70 4.11 10.65
CA SER A 33 25.64 3.87 11.64
C SER A 33 25.61 2.44 12.19
N THR A 34 26.26 1.48 11.52
CA THR A 34 26.38 0.08 11.99
C THR A 34 27.68 -0.21 12.74
N CYS A 35 28.66 0.71 12.71
CA CYS A 35 29.90 0.61 13.49
C CYS A 35 29.93 1.46 14.77
N ALA A 36 28.84 2.15 15.11
CA ALA A 36 28.73 2.96 16.32
C ALA A 36 27.46 2.67 17.13
N ILE A 37 27.20 1.41 17.48
CA ILE A 37 26.50 1.02 18.73
C ILE A 37 27.11 -0.31 19.19
N ALA A 38 28.11 -0.23 20.05
CA ALA A 38 28.45 -1.26 21.01
C ALA A 38 29.00 -0.58 22.27
N VAL A 39 28.42 -0.94 23.42
CA VAL A 39 28.73 -0.49 24.80
C VAL A 39 28.02 0.82 25.23
N ASP A 40 26.77 0.73 25.66
CA ASP A 40 26.47 0.60 27.10
C ASP A 40 25.07 -0.01 27.31
N ARG A 41 25.00 -1.01 28.19
CA ARG A 41 23.77 -1.68 28.62
C ARG A 41 23.35 -1.06 29.95
N SER A 42 22.31 -0.23 29.95
CA SER A 42 21.28 -0.26 31.01
C SER A 42 20.13 0.71 30.72
N LYS A 43 19.01 0.20 30.20
CA LYS A 43 17.62 0.46 30.63
C LYS A 43 16.66 -0.15 29.59
N GLY A 44 15.58 -0.76 30.10
CA GLY A 44 14.83 -1.85 29.48
C GLY A 44 13.98 -1.52 28.23
N PRO A 45 13.35 -2.55 27.63
CA PRO A 45 12.56 -2.42 26.41
C PRO A 45 11.24 -1.67 26.66
N SER A 46 10.88 -0.79 25.73
CA SER A 46 9.56 -0.17 25.63
C SER A 46 8.51 -1.23 25.32
N SER A 47 7.78 -1.66 26.34
CA SER A 47 6.59 -2.49 26.24
C SER A 47 5.36 -1.66 25.85
N PHE A 48 4.55 -2.17 24.94
CA PHE A 48 3.11 -1.92 24.92
C PHE A 48 2.54 -2.41 26.27
N SER A 49 1.91 -1.53 27.05
CA SER A 49 1.19 -1.91 28.26
C SER A 49 -0.18 -1.26 28.30
N ASP A 50 -1.20 -2.12 28.33
CA ASP A 50 -2.53 -1.83 28.88
C ASP A 50 -2.39 -1.38 30.33
N LEU A 51 -3.08 -0.32 30.74
CA LEU A 51 -3.36 -0.06 32.15
C LEU A 51 -4.75 0.54 32.37
N SER A 52 -5.41 -0.06 33.35
CA SER A 52 -6.68 0.30 33.97
C SER A 52 -6.55 1.48 34.94
N SER A 53 -7.68 2.17 35.11
CA SER A 53 -8.14 3.06 36.20
C SER A 53 -7.21 3.32 37.40
N SER A 54 -6.93 4.61 37.69
CA SER A 54 -7.64 5.42 38.71
C SER A 54 -6.82 6.61 39.27
N SER A 55 -7.56 7.64 39.68
CA SER A 55 -7.23 8.75 40.60
C SER A 55 -6.43 9.98 40.10
N SER A 56 -7.22 11.02 39.77
CA SER A 56 -7.18 12.41 40.26
C SER A 56 -5.84 13.08 40.64
N SER A 57 -5.50 14.15 39.92
CA SER A 57 -5.26 15.49 40.52
C SER A 57 -5.33 16.59 39.46
N SER A 58 -5.89 17.71 39.88
CA SER A 58 -6.37 18.86 39.12
C SER A 58 -5.32 19.96 38.97
N ILE A 59 -5.08 20.46 37.75
CA ILE A 59 -4.57 21.82 37.50
C ILE A 59 -5.23 22.37 36.20
N LEU A 60 -5.78 23.59 36.33
CA LEU A 60 -6.56 24.37 35.36
C LEU A 60 -5.69 25.13 34.34
N VAL A 61 -5.99 25.01 33.03
CA VAL A 61 -5.66 25.98 31.93
C VAL A 61 -6.71 25.77 30.79
N PRO A 62 -7.15 26.81 30.02
CA PRO A 62 -8.54 26.94 29.59
C PRO A 62 -8.92 26.28 28.26
N LYS A 63 -10.23 26.00 28.15
CA LYS A 63 -10.98 25.46 27.01
C LYS A 63 -10.86 26.31 25.74
N ALA A 64 -10.52 25.64 24.64
CA ALA A 64 -11.09 25.91 23.32
C ALA A 64 -11.62 24.57 22.79
N GLU A 65 -12.92 24.33 22.99
CA GLU A 65 -13.62 23.14 22.50
C GLU A 65 -14.01 23.33 21.03
N SER A 66 -13.49 22.48 20.15
CA SER A 66 -14.13 22.14 18.88
C SER A 66 -14.23 20.61 18.80
N SER A 67 -15.29 20.06 19.39
CA SER A 67 -15.64 18.65 19.28
C SER A 67 -16.23 18.36 17.90
N LEU A 68 -15.45 17.69 17.04
CA LEU A 68 -15.96 17.07 15.83
C LEU A 68 -16.60 15.72 16.20
N HIS A 69 -17.89 15.75 16.55
CA HIS A 69 -18.70 14.54 16.64
C HIS A 69 -19.06 14.05 15.23
N CYS A 70 -18.55 12.89 14.85
CA CYS A 70 -19.14 12.11 13.76
C CYS A 70 -20.46 11.51 14.27
N HIS A 71 -21.58 12.18 14.01
CA HIS A 71 -22.89 11.65 14.32
C HIS A 71 -23.18 10.42 13.45
N SER A 72 -23.19 9.25 14.08
CA SER A 72 -23.80 8.02 13.54
C SER A 72 -25.29 8.05 13.89
N SER A 73 -26.16 8.33 12.93
CA SER A 73 -27.59 8.14 13.07
C SER A 73 -27.92 6.66 12.86
N ALA A 74 -28.06 5.92 13.96
CA ALA A 74 -28.45 4.51 13.95
C ALA A 74 -29.98 4.37 13.79
N PHE A 75 -30.41 3.74 12.70
CA PHE A 75 -31.74 3.12 12.61
C PHE A 75 -31.68 1.77 13.33
N ALA A 76 -32.43 1.63 14.42
CA ALA A 76 -32.62 0.38 15.12
C ALA A 76 -33.54 -0.55 14.30
N SER A 77 -33.12 -1.79 14.09
CA SER A 77 -33.98 -2.89 13.64
C SER A 77 -33.67 -4.12 14.50
N PRO A 78 -34.69 -4.92 14.85
CA PRO A 78 -34.62 -5.87 15.95
C PRO A 78 -33.85 -7.15 15.57
N SER A 79 -33.10 -7.66 16.54
CA SER A 79 -32.34 -8.91 16.50
C SER A 79 -33.25 -10.14 16.35
N PRO A 80 -32.89 -11.15 15.54
CA PRO A 80 -33.41 -12.49 15.71
C PRO A 80 -32.46 -13.35 16.55
N THR A 81 -33.10 -14.16 17.37
CA THR A 81 -32.62 -15.18 18.29
C THR A 81 -31.71 -16.23 17.64
N HIS A 82 -30.63 -16.58 18.32
CA HIS A 82 -29.72 -17.68 18.00
C HIS A 82 -30.44 -19.03 18.13
N LEU A 83 -30.52 -19.78 17.03
CA LEU A 83 -30.79 -21.22 17.04
C LEU A 83 -29.50 -21.95 16.67
N SER A 84 -29.00 -22.74 17.61
CA SER A 84 -27.88 -23.66 17.43
C SER A 84 -28.32 -24.86 16.61
N THR A 85 -27.60 -25.17 15.54
CA THR A 85 -27.69 -26.49 14.89
C THR A 85 -26.29 -27.06 14.70
N SER A 86 -26.08 -28.18 15.36
CA SER A 86 -25.00 -29.14 15.16
C SER A 86 -25.23 -29.95 13.87
N SER A 87 -24.15 -30.31 13.18
CA SER A 87 -23.95 -31.53 12.36
C SER A 87 -22.61 -31.33 11.62
N SER A 88 -21.56 -32.09 11.90
CA SER A 88 -21.28 -33.52 11.70
C SER A 88 -20.31 -33.70 10.51
N ARG A 89 -19.08 -34.09 10.87
CA ARG A 89 -18.14 -34.99 10.18
C ARG A 89 -18.15 -35.05 8.65
N GLN A 90 -16.97 -34.79 8.08
CA GLN A 90 -16.27 -35.80 7.28
C GLN A 90 -14.75 -35.65 7.44
N ASP A 91 -14.14 -36.66 8.05
CA ASP A 91 -12.70 -36.88 8.12
C ASP A 91 -12.13 -37.25 6.74
N TRP A 92 -10.85 -36.98 6.52
CA TRP A 92 -9.79 -37.92 6.13
C TRP A 92 -8.52 -37.14 5.71
N ILE A 93 -7.43 -37.29 6.48
CA ILE A 93 -6.09 -37.73 6.03
C ILE A 93 -5.21 -37.87 7.27
N LYS A 94 -4.69 -39.09 7.46
CA LYS A 94 -3.77 -39.51 8.52
C LYS A 94 -2.38 -38.90 8.31
N ARG A 95 -1.81 -38.30 9.36
CA ARG A 95 -0.34 -38.28 9.57
C ARG A 95 -0.04 -38.55 11.04
N GLN A 96 0.91 -39.46 11.24
CA GLN A 96 1.35 -39.99 12.54
C GLN A 96 2.17 -38.97 13.35
N PRO A 97 2.15 -39.05 14.69
CA PRO A 97 2.95 -38.19 15.55
C PRO A 97 4.35 -38.77 15.79
N PHE A 98 5.36 -37.89 15.74
CA PHE A 98 6.67 -38.16 16.32
C PHE A 98 6.64 -37.79 17.81
N SER A 99 6.96 -38.75 18.67
CA SER A 99 7.19 -38.56 20.10
C SER A 99 8.58 -37.97 20.36
N PRO A 100 8.77 -37.14 21.42
CA PRO A 100 10.08 -36.75 21.91
C PRO A 100 10.53 -37.60 23.10
N SER A 101 11.73 -38.15 23.02
CA SER A 101 12.57 -38.61 24.15
C SER A 101 13.97 -38.03 23.87
N SER A 102 14.79 -37.59 24.81
CA SER A 102 14.95 -37.81 26.25
C SER A 102 15.86 -36.70 26.83
N PRO A 103 15.96 -36.56 28.16
CA PRO A 103 16.70 -35.48 28.83
C PRO A 103 18.16 -35.87 29.12
N PHE A 104 19.05 -34.89 29.27
CA PHE A 104 20.31 -35.10 30.01
C PHE A 104 20.75 -33.85 30.78
N SER A 105 21.38 -34.15 31.91
CA SER A 105 21.48 -33.38 33.14
C SER A 105 22.82 -32.66 33.33
N ARG A 106 22.75 -31.58 34.13
CA ARG A 106 23.73 -30.92 35.01
C ARG A 106 25.21 -31.35 34.97
N GLY A 107 26.09 -30.34 35.01
CA GLY A 107 27.29 -30.39 35.86
C GLY A 107 28.39 -29.36 35.54
N GLY A 108 28.73 -28.53 36.53
CA GLY A 108 30.13 -28.12 36.78
C GLY A 108 30.59 -26.72 36.33
N ALA A 109 30.70 -25.80 37.30
CA ALA A 109 31.58 -24.61 37.27
C ALA A 109 32.86 -24.90 38.10
N PRO A 110 33.81 -23.96 38.29
CA PRO A 110 34.42 -22.97 37.39
C PRO A 110 35.97 -23.10 37.38
N ALA A 111 36.66 -22.48 36.41
CA ALA A 111 38.10 -22.27 36.52
C ALA A 111 38.59 -20.96 35.86
N LYS A 112 39.10 -20.09 36.73
CA LYS A 112 40.29 -19.23 36.66
C LYS A 112 40.57 -18.41 35.39
N GLY A 113 40.66 -17.11 35.62
CA GLY A 113 40.98 -16.07 34.65
C GLY A 113 42.38 -16.11 34.06
N ARG A 114 42.52 -15.31 33.00
CA ARG A 114 43.79 -14.79 32.47
C ARG A 114 43.55 -13.48 31.74
N ASP A 115 44.58 -12.66 31.84
CA ASP A 115 44.72 -11.27 31.45
C ASP A 115 44.24 -10.87 30.05
N CYS A 116 43.59 -9.71 30.01
CA CYS A 116 43.34 -8.91 28.81
C CYS A 116 44.56 -8.03 28.51
N ARG A 117 45.51 -8.55 27.71
CA ARG A 117 46.39 -7.71 26.88
C ARG A 117 46.67 -8.45 25.59
N ASN A 118 46.09 -7.96 24.49
CA ASN A 118 46.67 -7.96 23.14
C ASN A 118 45.63 -7.39 22.16
N ALA A 119 45.72 -6.09 21.89
CA ALA A 119 45.13 -5.48 20.71
C ALA A 119 45.81 -6.08 19.48
N ARG A 120 45.12 -6.99 18.79
CA ARG A 120 45.55 -7.48 17.47
C ARG A 120 45.07 -6.49 16.41
N SER A 121 46.03 -6.06 15.59
CA SER A 121 45.86 -5.28 14.36
C SER A 121 44.70 -5.82 13.51
N ILE A 122 43.76 -4.92 13.19
CA ILE A 122 42.72 -5.16 12.18
C ILE A 122 43.44 -5.33 10.85
N LYS A 123 43.54 -6.58 10.38
CA LYS A 123 44.00 -6.86 9.02
C LYS A 123 43.02 -6.19 8.06
N THR A 124 43.55 -5.25 7.29
CA THR A 124 42.92 -4.63 6.13
C THR A 124 42.36 -5.74 5.24
N ILE A 125 41.03 -5.82 5.13
CA ILE A 125 40.38 -6.67 4.14
C ILE A 125 40.77 -6.08 2.79
N GLY A 126 41.54 -6.84 2.02
CA GLY A 126 42.02 -6.41 0.71
C GLY A 126 40.87 -6.09 -0.25
N PRO A 127 41.08 -5.23 -1.25
CA PRO A 127 40.05 -4.74 -2.18
C PRO A 127 39.52 -5.79 -3.18
N GLY A 128 39.66 -7.09 -2.89
CA GLY A 128 39.41 -8.20 -3.81
C GLY A 128 38.03 -8.86 -3.74
N VAL A 129 37.13 -8.38 -2.88
CA VAL A 129 35.75 -8.93 -2.75
C VAL A 129 34.72 -7.80 -2.87
N LEU A 130 34.86 -6.97 -3.89
CA LEU A 130 33.76 -6.19 -4.47
C LEU A 130 33.19 -7.01 -5.64
N LEU A 131 32.69 -8.21 -5.35
CA LEU A 131 31.26 -8.46 -5.27
C LEU A 131 30.53 -8.05 -6.57
N PRO A 132 30.18 -9.02 -7.45
CA PRO A 132 29.43 -8.80 -8.68
C PRO A 132 27.94 -8.46 -8.43
N ILE A 133 27.66 -7.63 -7.42
CA ILE A 133 26.32 -7.11 -7.11
C ILE A 133 25.92 -5.96 -8.07
N PHE A 134 26.88 -5.40 -8.82
CA PHE A 134 26.63 -4.26 -9.71
C PHE A 134 26.24 -4.62 -11.15
N LEU A 135 26.18 -5.91 -11.51
CA LEU A 135 25.76 -6.36 -12.84
C LEU A 135 24.34 -6.94 -12.86
N PHE A 136 23.44 -6.43 -12.01
CA PHE A 136 22.06 -6.29 -12.48
C PHE A 136 22.04 -5.15 -13.48
N LEU A 137 22.46 -5.49 -14.71
CA LEU A 137 22.11 -4.76 -15.91
C LEU A 137 20.64 -4.40 -15.74
N HIS A 138 20.35 -3.11 -15.67
CA HIS A 138 19.00 -2.60 -15.74
C HIS A 138 18.50 -3.06 -17.10
N SER A 139 17.92 -4.27 -17.16
CA SER A 139 17.16 -4.70 -18.31
C SER A 139 16.22 -3.56 -18.59
N SER A 140 16.23 -3.02 -19.79
CA SER A 140 15.34 -1.97 -20.25
C SER A 140 13.93 -2.34 -19.80
N GLN A 141 13.47 -1.75 -18.70
CA GLN A 141 12.19 -2.14 -18.15
C GLN A 141 11.20 -1.24 -18.85
N ALA A 142 10.21 -1.86 -19.48
CA ALA A 142 9.00 -1.17 -19.88
C ALA A 142 8.38 -0.47 -18.65
N SER A 143 7.26 0.23 -18.84
CA SER A 143 6.57 0.91 -17.73
C SER A 143 6.48 0.02 -16.48
N PRO A 144 6.74 0.51 -15.25
CA PRO A 144 6.61 -0.28 -14.01
C PRO A 144 5.18 -0.77 -13.72
N PHE A 145 4.21 -0.35 -14.55
CA PHE A 145 2.84 -0.86 -14.52
C PHE A 145 2.62 -2.05 -15.45
N ASP A 146 3.50 -2.28 -16.43
CA ASP A 146 3.42 -3.44 -17.30
C ASP A 146 3.72 -4.74 -16.52
N PRO A 147 3.28 -5.90 -17.03
CA PRO A 147 3.70 -7.17 -16.47
C PRO A 147 5.22 -7.25 -16.44
N HIS A 148 5.79 -7.72 -15.33
CA HIS A 148 7.24 -7.86 -15.21
C HIS A 148 7.70 -9.22 -15.74
N PRO A 149 8.90 -9.32 -16.34
CA PRO A 149 9.49 -10.61 -16.67
C PRO A 149 9.60 -11.48 -15.42
N LEU A 150 9.38 -12.78 -15.59
CA LEU A 150 9.57 -13.72 -14.48
C LEU A 150 11.05 -13.78 -14.10
N PRO A 151 11.40 -13.80 -12.81
CA PRO A 151 12.78 -13.92 -12.40
C PRO A 151 13.35 -15.27 -12.86
N LEU A 152 14.57 -15.24 -13.42
CA LEU A 152 15.31 -16.43 -13.87
C LEU A 152 15.61 -17.40 -12.72
N MET A 153 15.66 -16.91 -11.48
CA MET A 153 15.86 -17.75 -10.31
C MET A 153 14.59 -18.56 -10.04
N LEU A 154 14.64 -19.85 -10.36
CA LEU A 154 13.51 -20.77 -10.18
C LEU A 154 13.10 -20.89 -8.71
N SER A 155 14.02 -20.76 -7.76
CA SER A 155 13.72 -20.89 -6.33
C SER A 155 12.84 -19.78 -5.74
N LEU A 156 12.64 -18.66 -6.45
CA LEU A 156 11.87 -17.54 -5.95
C LEU A 156 10.43 -17.58 -6.46
N CYS A 157 9.48 -17.36 -5.53
CA CYS A 157 8.13 -16.99 -5.89
C CYS A 157 8.11 -15.59 -6.50
N PHE A 158 7.10 -15.32 -7.33
CA PHE A 158 6.94 -13.99 -7.92
C PHE A 158 5.48 -13.73 -8.27
N PHE A 159 5.03 -12.49 -8.13
CA PHE A 159 3.69 -12.09 -8.55
C PHE A 159 3.71 -10.78 -9.35
N ASN A 160 2.69 -10.61 -10.19
CA ASN A 160 2.24 -9.33 -10.70
C ASN A 160 0.78 -9.14 -10.32
N GLY A 161 0.44 -7.96 -9.82
CA GLY A 161 -0.90 -7.58 -9.43
C GLY A 161 -1.23 -6.17 -9.91
N TRP A 162 -2.50 -5.97 -10.27
CA TRP A 162 -3.07 -4.68 -10.65
C TRP A 162 -4.34 -4.44 -9.87
N TYR A 163 -4.45 -3.24 -9.31
CA TYR A 163 -5.60 -2.77 -8.55
C TYR A 163 -6.16 -1.53 -9.24
N ILE A 164 -7.45 -1.58 -9.58
CA ILE A 164 -8.16 -0.47 -10.19
C ILE A 164 -9.38 -0.16 -9.34
N ARG A 165 -9.43 1.03 -8.76
CA ARG A 165 -10.56 1.49 -7.95
C ARG A 165 -11.24 2.68 -8.58
N VAL A 166 -12.55 2.57 -8.81
CA VAL A 166 -13.40 3.64 -9.33
C VAL A 166 -14.23 4.23 -8.20
N THR A 167 -14.29 5.55 -8.12
CA THR A 167 -15.14 6.32 -7.19
C THR A 167 -16.10 7.23 -7.97
N ASP A 168 -17.39 7.07 -7.75
CA ASP A 168 -18.47 7.91 -8.29
C ASP A 168 -19.19 8.61 -7.13
N HIS A 169 -18.91 9.92 -7.00
CA HIS A 169 -19.49 10.76 -5.94
C HIS A 169 -20.95 11.11 -6.19
N GLU A 170 -21.39 11.20 -7.44
CA GLU A 170 -22.78 11.53 -7.77
C GLU A 170 -23.70 10.35 -7.37
N LYS A 171 -23.25 9.14 -7.66
CA LYS A 171 -23.99 7.92 -7.33
C LYS A 171 -23.67 7.39 -5.94
N GLN A 172 -22.64 7.90 -5.28
CA GLN A 172 -22.16 7.41 -4.00
C GLN A 172 -21.85 5.90 -4.09
N VAL A 173 -21.06 5.55 -5.12
CA VAL A 173 -20.65 4.19 -5.43
C VAL A 173 -19.14 4.15 -5.55
N ALA A 174 -18.54 3.10 -5.02
CA ALA A 174 -17.14 2.80 -5.26
C ALA A 174 -16.98 1.30 -5.50
N PHE A 175 -16.09 0.94 -6.43
CA PHE A 175 -15.72 -0.44 -6.64
C PHE A 175 -14.25 -0.57 -7.00
N ALA A 176 -13.68 -1.74 -6.75
CA ALA A 176 -12.35 -2.09 -7.16
C ALA A 176 -12.34 -3.42 -7.92
N ALA A 177 -11.41 -3.51 -8.86
CA ALA A 177 -11.05 -4.74 -9.54
C ALA A 177 -9.59 -5.05 -9.27
N ILE A 178 -9.33 -6.30 -8.89
CA ILE A 178 -8.00 -6.82 -8.57
C ILE A 178 -7.73 -7.93 -9.56
N VAL A 179 -6.59 -7.86 -10.24
CA VAL A 179 -6.11 -8.89 -11.15
C VAL A 179 -4.71 -9.27 -10.73
N GLY A 180 -4.45 -10.56 -10.51
CA GLY A 180 -3.17 -11.05 -10.03
C GLY A 180 -2.75 -12.35 -10.72
N SER A 181 -1.44 -12.49 -10.91
CA SER A 181 -0.80 -13.72 -11.40
C SER A 181 0.39 -14.03 -10.52
N PHE A 182 0.50 -15.29 -10.07
CA PHE A 182 1.50 -15.76 -9.13
C PHE A 182 2.25 -16.98 -9.67
N LYS A 183 3.57 -16.93 -9.57
CA LYS A 183 4.52 -17.98 -9.93
C LYS A 183 4.99 -18.62 -8.62
N HIS A 184 4.69 -19.90 -8.44
CA HIS A 184 5.24 -20.68 -7.34
C HIS A 184 6.73 -20.99 -7.53
N PRO A 185 7.50 -21.21 -6.45
CA PRO A 185 8.88 -21.67 -6.55
C PRO A 185 8.99 -22.94 -7.42
N GLY A 186 9.98 -22.96 -8.30
CA GLY A 186 10.26 -24.04 -9.25
C GLY A 186 9.52 -23.96 -10.58
N ALA A 187 8.50 -23.09 -10.70
CA ALA A 187 7.76 -22.94 -11.95
C ALA A 187 8.48 -22.03 -12.96
N ASN A 188 8.25 -22.25 -14.26
CA ASN A 188 8.75 -21.37 -15.33
C ASN A 188 7.72 -20.34 -15.78
N ASN A 189 6.46 -20.50 -15.36
CA ASN A 189 5.32 -19.66 -15.72
C ASN A 189 4.51 -19.32 -14.46
N TYR A 190 3.52 -18.43 -14.60
CA TYR A 190 2.50 -18.28 -13.57
C TYR A 190 1.71 -19.59 -13.42
N THR A 191 1.45 -19.98 -12.18
CA THR A 191 0.76 -21.24 -11.84
C THR A 191 -0.54 -20.99 -11.09
N GLU A 192 -0.81 -19.74 -10.71
CA GLU A 192 -2.02 -19.34 -10.00
C GLU A 192 -2.42 -17.93 -10.43
N HIS A 193 -3.72 -17.70 -10.57
CA HIS A 193 -4.28 -16.41 -10.95
C HIS A 193 -5.43 -16.06 -10.03
N TYR A 194 -5.62 -14.78 -9.79
CA TYR A 194 -6.66 -14.27 -8.93
C TYR A 194 -7.36 -13.09 -9.59
N VAL A 195 -8.69 -13.09 -9.51
CA VAL A 195 -9.53 -11.95 -9.87
C VAL A 195 -10.48 -11.66 -8.71
N GLY A 196 -10.48 -10.41 -8.23
CA GLY A 196 -11.39 -9.92 -7.22
C GLY A 196 -12.22 -8.74 -7.74
N LEU A 197 -13.51 -8.73 -7.46
CA LEU A 197 -14.36 -7.54 -7.57
C LEU A 197 -14.91 -7.20 -6.19
N VAL A 198 -14.72 -5.95 -5.79
CA VAL A 198 -15.15 -5.41 -4.50
C VAL A 198 -15.99 -4.17 -4.77
N TYR A 199 -17.15 -4.00 -4.14
CA TYR A 199 -17.90 -2.75 -4.30
C TYR A 199 -18.73 -2.41 -3.07
N ALA A 200 -18.99 -1.11 -2.91
CA ALA A 200 -20.01 -0.55 -2.03
C ALA A 200 -20.88 0.43 -2.81
N ASP A 201 -22.17 0.42 -2.48
CA ASP A 201 -23.14 1.42 -2.94
C ASP A 201 -23.52 2.36 -1.78
N ARG A 202 -24.59 3.14 -1.98
CA ARG A 202 -25.17 4.05 -0.98
C ARG A 202 -25.51 3.39 0.36
N SER A 203 -25.76 2.09 0.39
CA SER A 203 -26.02 1.38 1.65
C SER A 203 -24.76 1.25 2.51
N GLY A 204 -23.59 1.50 1.93
CA GLY A 204 -22.29 1.35 2.56
C GLY A 204 -21.88 -0.10 2.84
N LYS A 205 -22.63 -1.08 2.35
CA LYS A 205 -22.32 -2.49 2.55
C LYS A 205 -21.36 -2.96 1.47
N MET A 206 -20.19 -3.42 1.88
CA MET A 206 -19.22 -4.04 0.98
C MET A 206 -19.69 -5.41 0.51
N GLN A 207 -19.49 -5.67 -0.78
CA GLN A 207 -19.72 -6.96 -1.41
C GLN A 207 -18.47 -7.36 -2.20
N THR A 208 -18.11 -8.63 -2.11
CA THR A 208 -16.93 -9.18 -2.76
C THR A 208 -17.30 -10.38 -3.61
N ALA A 209 -16.62 -10.53 -4.74
CA ALA A 209 -16.66 -11.69 -5.59
C ALA A 209 -15.24 -12.04 -6.02
N HIS A 210 -14.94 -13.33 -6.08
CA HIS A 210 -13.59 -13.83 -6.33
C HIS A 210 -13.63 -14.93 -7.40
N ALA A 211 -12.57 -15.04 -8.18
CA ALA A 211 -12.33 -16.17 -9.06
C ALA A 211 -10.82 -16.50 -9.12
N PHE A 212 -10.54 -17.78 -9.38
CA PHE A 212 -9.19 -18.30 -9.59
C PHE A 212 -9.13 -18.97 -10.96
N PRO A 213 -8.93 -18.20 -12.05
CA PRO A 213 -8.84 -18.78 -13.39
C PRO A 213 -7.71 -19.81 -13.47
N PRO A 214 -7.90 -20.95 -14.14
CA PRO A 214 -6.83 -21.93 -14.31
C PRO A 214 -5.71 -21.35 -15.20
N PRO A 215 -4.43 -21.76 -15.01
CA PRO A 215 -3.29 -21.14 -15.70
C PRO A 215 -3.39 -21.15 -17.23
N ASP A 216 -3.93 -22.21 -17.81
CA ASP A 216 -4.11 -22.37 -19.26
C ASP A 216 -5.20 -21.47 -19.85
N SER A 217 -6.06 -20.89 -19.00
CA SER A 217 -7.09 -19.93 -19.42
C SER A 217 -6.61 -18.49 -19.49
N VAL A 218 -5.42 -18.19 -18.93
CA VAL A 218 -4.91 -16.84 -18.78
C VAL A 218 -3.84 -16.52 -19.81
N THR A 219 -3.97 -15.36 -20.44
CA THR A 219 -2.99 -14.80 -21.37
C THR A 219 -2.61 -13.40 -20.92
N ILE A 220 -1.31 -13.09 -21.01
CA ILE A 220 -0.76 -11.77 -20.68
C ILE A 220 0.08 -11.33 -21.87
N GLU A 221 -0.47 -10.41 -22.66
CA GLU A 221 0.14 -9.88 -23.87
C GLU A 221 0.70 -8.48 -23.59
N ARG A 222 1.94 -8.23 -23.99
CA ARG A 222 2.54 -6.88 -23.96
C ARG A 222 2.48 -6.29 -25.37
N GLY A 223 2.08 -5.04 -25.49
CA GLY A 223 1.91 -4.37 -26.78
C GLY A 223 3.21 -3.95 -27.45
N SER A 224 4.28 -3.75 -26.70
CA SER A 224 5.63 -3.47 -27.25
C SER A 224 6.71 -3.71 -26.20
N GLU A 225 7.83 -4.31 -26.60
CA GLU A 225 9.06 -4.29 -25.80
C GLU A 225 9.65 -2.89 -25.88
N GLY A 226 9.63 -2.16 -24.76
CA GLY A 226 10.03 -0.76 -24.70
C GLY A 226 11.18 -0.53 -23.71
N PHE A 227 11.96 0.52 -23.97
CA PHE A 227 12.91 1.05 -23.00
C PHE A 227 12.19 1.87 -21.91
N ASP A 228 12.90 2.22 -20.85
CA ASP A 228 12.41 3.09 -19.78
C ASP A 228 11.68 4.33 -20.34
N GLY A 229 10.50 4.62 -19.79
CA GLY A 229 9.66 5.75 -20.23
C GLY A 229 8.75 5.43 -21.41
N VAL A 230 8.77 4.21 -21.95
CA VAL A 230 7.71 3.74 -22.83
C VAL A 230 6.42 3.60 -22.02
N PRO A 231 5.30 4.16 -22.50
CA PRO A 231 4.01 4.02 -21.84
C PRO A 231 3.58 2.59 -21.62
N SER A 232 2.80 2.36 -20.56
CA SER A 232 2.19 1.07 -20.32
C SER A 232 1.35 0.63 -21.52
N ASN A 233 1.50 -0.62 -21.93
CA ASN A 233 0.68 -1.22 -22.98
C ASN A 233 0.64 -2.73 -22.80
N PHE A 234 -0.42 -3.23 -22.19
CA PHE A 234 -0.61 -4.67 -22.03
C PHE A 234 -2.08 -5.05 -21.98
N THR A 235 -2.32 -6.34 -22.18
CA THR A 235 -3.63 -6.95 -21.97
C THR A 235 -3.49 -8.23 -21.16
N TRP A 236 -4.21 -8.28 -20.05
CA TRP A 236 -4.46 -9.51 -19.30
C TRP A 236 -5.84 -10.04 -19.67
N ARG A 237 -5.97 -11.33 -19.99
CA ARG A 237 -7.26 -11.97 -20.29
C ARG A 237 -7.36 -13.33 -19.63
N ALA A 238 -8.53 -13.67 -19.14
CA ALA A 238 -8.87 -15.00 -18.65
C ALA A 238 -10.17 -15.50 -19.28
N LYS A 239 -10.13 -16.67 -19.92
CA LYS A 239 -11.30 -17.27 -20.57
C LYS A 239 -12.42 -17.51 -19.56
N GLY A 240 -13.60 -16.96 -19.83
CA GLY A 240 -14.78 -17.09 -18.97
C GLY A 240 -14.79 -16.17 -17.75
N VAL A 241 -13.74 -15.35 -17.54
CA VAL A 241 -13.66 -14.41 -16.41
C VAL A 241 -13.58 -12.97 -16.89
N GLY A 242 -12.78 -12.64 -17.91
CA GLY A 242 -12.74 -11.28 -18.45
C GLY A 242 -11.38 -10.81 -18.93
N ARG A 243 -11.22 -9.49 -19.02
CA ARG A 243 -10.01 -8.82 -19.51
C ARG A 243 -9.75 -7.48 -18.82
N LEU A 244 -8.47 -7.16 -18.71
CA LEU A 244 -7.94 -5.84 -18.38
C LEU A 244 -7.00 -5.43 -19.52
N HIS A 245 -7.30 -4.32 -20.18
CA HIS A 245 -6.44 -3.67 -21.15
C HIS A 245 -5.97 -2.33 -20.59
N VAL A 246 -4.68 -2.06 -20.70
CA VAL A 246 -4.08 -0.81 -20.26
C VAL A 246 -3.22 -0.27 -21.39
N GLY A 247 -3.48 0.97 -21.79
CA GLY A 247 -2.65 1.75 -22.69
C GLY A 247 -2.01 2.93 -21.98
N LYS A 248 -1.47 3.86 -22.77
CA LYS A 248 -0.74 5.04 -22.27
C LYS A 248 -1.61 5.96 -21.40
N ASP A 249 -2.74 6.38 -21.97
CA ASP A 249 -3.64 7.39 -21.41
C ASP A 249 -5.09 6.88 -21.30
N GLU A 250 -5.33 5.65 -21.75
CA GLU A 250 -6.64 5.00 -21.76
C GLU A 250 -6.52 3.52 -21.37
N GLY A 251 -7.66 2.92 -21.02
CA GLY A 251 -7.72 1.49 -20.75
C GLY A 251 -9.15 1.01 -20.59
N MET A 252 -9.31 -0.28 -20.40
CA MET A 252 -10.61 -0.89 -20.24
C MET A 252 -10.55 -2.14 -19.37
N LEU A 253 -11.53 -2.26 -18.50
CA LEU A 253 -11.81 -3.41 -17.66
C LEU A 253 -13.14 -4.03 -18.12
N ASP A 254 -13.20 -5.35 -18.27
CA ASP A 254 -14.44 -6.11 -18.45
C ASP A 254 -14.27 -7.45 -17.73
N ILE A 255 -14.78 -7.52 -16.49
CA ILE A 255 -14.69 -8.71 -15.63
C ILE A 255 -16.10 -9.18 -15.31
N ASP A 256 -16.36 -10.46 -15.54
CA ASP A 256 -17.63 -11.14 -15.32
C ASP A 256 -17.45 -12.28 -14.32
N LEU A 257 -17.88 -12.04 -13.07
CA LEU A 257 -17.89 -13.03 -11.99
C LEU A 257 -19.32 -13.49 -11.69
N PRO A 258 -19.53 -14.68 -11.09
CA PRO A 258 -20.87 -15.22 -10.84
C PRO A 258 -21.84 -14.28 -10.13
N ALA A 259 -21.36 -13.42 -9.22
CA ALA A 259 -22.19 -12.47 -8.48
C ALA A 259 -22.28 -11.07 -9.13
N VAL A 260 -21.29 -10.67 -9.93
CA VAL A 260 -21.17 -9.31 -10.45
C VAL A 260 -20.36 -9.26 -11.74
N ARG A 261 -20.83 -8.48 -12.71
CA ARG A 261 -20.04 -8.06 -13.87
C ARG A 261 -19.71 -6.58 -13.76
N ALA A 262 -18.44 -6.23 -13.94
CA ALA A 262 -17.94 -4.87 -13.96
C ALA A 262 -17.28 -4.55 -15.30
N THR A 263 -17.73 -3.47 -15.94
CA THR A 263 -17.07 -2.88 -17.10
C THR A 263 -16.65 -1.45 -16.77
N ALA A 264 -15.45 -1.04 -17.15
CA ALA A 264 -15.00 0.34 -17.00
C ALA A 264 -14.09 0.74 -18.17
N HIS A 265 -14.18 1.99 -18.58
CA HIS A 265 -13.30 2.60 -19.58
C HIS A 265 -12.63 3.81 -18.95
N PHE A 266 -11.31 3.81 -18.93
CA PHE A 266 -10.48 4.84 -18.31
C PHE A 266 -9.90 5.74 -19.40
N HIS A 267 -9.82 7.04 -19.15
CA HIS A 267 -9.20 8.03 -20.02
C HIS A 267 -8.63 9.19 -19.18
N ASP A 268 -7.90 10.11 -19.79
CA ASP A 268 -7.30 11.28 -19.13
C ASP A 268 -6.47 10.90 -17.90
N ARG A 269 -5.50 10.00 -18.08
CA ARG A 269 -4.60 9.53 -17.02
C ARG A 269 -4.02 10.68 -16.21
N VAL A 270 -4.01 10.53 -14.88
CA VAL A 270 -3.34 11.44 -13.95
C VAL A 270 -2.17 10.70 -13.31
N PRO A 271 -0.97 10.74 -13.91
CA PRO A 271 0.16 9.95 -13.45
C PRO A 271 0.65 10.41 -12.08
N TRP A 272 1.43 9.55 -11.41
CA TRP A 272 2.10 9.88 -10.16
C TRP A 272 2.98 11.15 -10.27
N ASN A 273 3.77 11.22 -11.34
CA ASN A 273 4.59 12.37 -11.73
C ASN A 273 4.31 12.72 -13.20
N ALA A 274 3.77 13.90 -13.46
CA ALA A 274 3.45 14.35 -14.82
C ALA A 274 4.67 14.51 -15.73
N GLU A 275 5.85 14.83 -15.16
CA GLU A 275 7.08 14.99 -15.94
C GLU A 275 7.70 13.65 -16.35
N ARG A 276 7.44 12.60 -15.56
CA ARG A 276 8.03 11.26 -15.74
C ARG A 276 6.99 10.17 -15.45
N PRO A 277 5.89 10.13 -16.22
CA PRO A 277 4.69 9.35 -15.90
C PRO A 277 4.93 7.85 -15.83
N ASP A 278 5.85 7.34 -16.65
CA ASP A 278 6.11 5.91 -16.81
C ASP A 278 7.44 5.47 -16.18
N THR A 279 7.96 6.24 -15.23
CA THR A 279 9.23 5.91 -14.56
C THR A 279 9.25 6.27 -13.10
N ASP A 280 8.78 7.47 -12.73
CA ASP A 280 8.78 7.88 -11.33
C ASP A 280 7.54 7.38 -10.61
N GLY A 281 7.75 6.73 -9.47
CA GLY A 281 6.69 6.14 -8.66
C GLY A 281 6.73 6.56 -7.18
N PRO A 282 5.82 6.01 -6.38
CA PRO A 282 5.69 6.29 -4.95
C PRO A 282 6.94 5.91 -4.16
N GLU A 283 7.72 4.95 -4.61
CA GLU A 283 8.93 4.46 -3.91
C GLU A 283 10.13 5.39 -3.99
N GLY A 284 10.09 6.42 -4.85
CA GLY A 284 11.20 7.35 -5.04
C GLY A 284 12.49 6.65 -5.48
N TRP A 285 13.61 6.96 -4.83
CA TRP A 285 14.91 6.37 -5.18
C TRP A 285 14.99 4.87 -4.84
N LEU A 286 14.24 4.39 -3.84
CA LEU A 286 14.24 2.99 -3.43
C LEU A 286 13.63 2.09 -4.52
N GLY A 287 12.72 2.68 -5.30
CA GLY A 287 12.18 2.15 -6.55
C GLY A 287 13.22 1.93 -7.65
N ARG A 288 14.50 2.19 -7.42
CA ARG A 288 15.60 1.88 -8.36
C ARG A 288 16.57 0.84 -7.80
N THR A 289 16.22 0.23 -6.68
CA THR A 289 17.03 -0.78 -6.01
C THR A 289 16.29 -2.11 -5.95
N PRO A 290 17.01 -3.25 -5.86
CA PRO A 290 16.41 -4.57 -5.67
C PRO A 290 16.06 -4.87 -4.19
N LEU A 291 16.12 -3.88 -3.30
CA LEU A 291 16.00 -4.10 -1.85
C LEU A 291 14.57 -4.36 -1.38
N LEU A 292 13.58 -4.01 -2.19
CA LEU A 292 12.17 -4.13 -1.83
C LEU A 292 11.61 -5.49 -2.24
N PRO A 293 11.08 -6.30 -1.29
CA PRO A 293 10.47 -7.61 -1.62
C PRO A 293 9.13 -7.47 -2.35
N CYS A 294 8.46 -6.32 -2.15
CA CYS A 294 7.25 -5.92 -2.85
C CYS A 294 7.48 -4.54 -3.44
N ARG A 295 7.15 -4.40 -4.72
CA ARG A 295 7.27 -3.19 -5.51
C ARG A 295 5.91 -2.58 -5.69
N TYR A 296 5.87 -1.26 -5.75
CA TYR A 296 4.66 -0.48 -5.77
C TYR A 296 4.74 0.67 -6.77
N PHE A 297 3.79 0.71 -7.70
CA PHE A 297 3.72 1.76 -8.70
C PHE A 297 2.29 2.27 -8.88
N VAL A 298 2.15 3.58 -9.07
CA VAL A 298 0.85 4.24 -9.31
C VAL A 298 0.82 4.74 -10.74
N HIS A 299 0.04 4.07 -11.58
CA HIS A 299 -0.14 4.45 -12.97
C HIS A 299 -1.06 5.67 -13.10
N SER A 300 -2.13 5.72 -12.31
CA SER A 300 -3.03 6.87 -12.27
C SER A 300 -3.59 7.11 -10.89
N LEU A 301 -3.65 8.38 -10.47
CA LEU A 301 -4.29 8.80 -9.23
C LEU A 301 -5.80 9.02 -9.40
N ALA A 302 -6.24 9.39 -10.61
CA ALA A 302 -7.64 9.78 -10.87
C ALA A 302 -7.98 9.90 -12.38
N SER A 303 -7.82 8.82 -13.15
CA SER A 303 -8.29 8.78 -14.55
C SER A 303 -9.81 8.97 -14.61
N ARG A 304 -10.32 9.76 -15.54
CA ARG A 304 -11.77 9.81 -15.78
C ARG A 304 -12.26 8.44 -16.22
N THR A 305 -13.42 8.04 -15.73
CA THR A 305 -13.91 6.68 -15.93
C THR A 305 -15.41 6.64 -16.16
N THR A 306 -15.84 5.95 -17.22
CA THR A 306 -17.24 5.51 -17.37
C THR A 306 -17.34 4.05 -16.96
N TYR A 307 -18.37 3.66 -16.21
CA TYR A 307 -18.49 2.29 -15.72
C TYR A 307 -19.92 1.75 -15.76
N SER A 308 -20.03 0.42 -15.68
CA SER A 308 -21.28 -0.31 -15.50
C SER A 308 -21.05 -1.57 -14.64
N LEU A 309 -21.78 -1.67 -13.53
CA LEU A 309 -21.86 -2.82 -12.62
C LEU A 309 -23.22 -3.50 -12.77
N ARG A 310 -23.22 -4.78 -13.12
CA ARG A 310 -24.42 -5.62 -13.17
C ARG A 310 -24.38 -6.63 -12.04
N LEU A 311 -25.22 -6.43 -11.04
CA LEU A 311 -25.31 -7.28 -9.86
C LEU A 311 -26.30 -8.41 -10.15
N ARG A 312 -25.82 -9.65 -10.04
CA ARG A 312 -26.66 -10.84 -10.25
C ARG A 312 -27.39 -11.18 -8.96
N PRO A 313 -28.66 -11.63 -9.05
CA PRO A 313 -29.35 -12.19 -7.91
C PRO A 313 -28.51 -13.32 -7.32
N ARG A 314 -28.36 -13.34 -6.00
CA ARG A 314 -27.78 -14.49 -5.33
C ARG A 314 -28.64 -15.70 -5.66
N PRO A 315 -28.07 -16.86 -6.04
CA PRO A 315 -28.86 -18.06 -6.27
C PRO A 315 -29.73 -18.31 -5.03
N PRO A 316 -31.02 -18.66 -5.21
CA PRO A 316 -31.98 -18.75 -4.11
C PRO A 316 -31.56 -19.86 -3.15
N SER A 317 -30.78 -19.51 -2.13
CA SER A 317 -30.64 -20.34 -0.94
C SER A 317 -31.90 -20.13 -0.11
N LEU A 318 -32.92 -20.96 -0.35
CA LEU A 318 -34.11 -21.18 0.49
C LEU A 318 -35.09 -20.02 0.75
N ALA A 319 -34.88 -18.82 0.21
CA ALA A 319 -35.88 -17.73 0.29
C ALA A 319 -36.06 -17.05 -1.08
N THR A 320 -37.32 -16.93 -1.49
CA THR A 320 -37.84 -16.33 -2.74
C THR A 320 -37.59 -14.82 -2.80
N SER A 321 -36.33 -14.39 -2.80
CA SER A 321 -35.99 -12.99 -3.07
C SER A 321 -36.16 -12.74 -4.58
N THR A 322 -37.28 -12.09 -4.94
CA THR A 322 -37.61 -11.67 -6.31
C THR A 322 -36.93 -10.36 -6.71
N ARG A 323 -35.85 -9.95 -6.02
CA ARG A 323 -35.21 -8.66 -6.29
C ARG A 323 -34.62 -8.66 -7.70
N PRO A 324 -35.02 -7.70 -8.57
CA PRO A 324 -34.51 -7.63 -9.94
C PRO A 324 -32.99 -7.39 -9.94
N PRO A 325 -32.27 -7.84 -11.00
CA PRO A 325 -30.87 -7.50 -11.19
C PRO A 325 -30.66 -6.00 -11.06
N THR A 326 -29.74 -5.60 -10.19
CA THR A 326 -29.44 -4.18 -10.00
C THR A 326 -28.35 -3.80 -11.00
N HIS A 327 -28.65 -2.84 -11.87
CA HIS A 327 -27.69 -2.28 -12.82
C HIS A 327 -27.32 -0.86 -12.37
N LEU A 328 -26.04 -0.66 -12.08
CA LEU A 328 -25.46 0.64 -11.75
C LEU A 328 -24.53 1.03 -12.88
N ALA A 329 -24.68 2.21 -13.45
CA ALA A 329 -23.75 2.73 -14.46
C ALA A 329 -23.56 4.22 -14.23
N GLY A 330 -22.36 4.75 -14.47
CA GLY A 330 -22.06 6.13 -14.09
C GLY A 330 -20.71 6.61 -14.59
N GLN A 331 -20.30 7.74 -14.03
CA GLN A 331 -19.02 8.38 -14.30
C GLN A 331 -18.31 8.64 -12.98
N GLY A 332 -17.00 8.43 -12.95
CA GLY A 332 -16.20 8.60 -11.76
C GLY A 332 -14.73 8.75 -12.09
N TYR A 333 -13.90 8.55 -11.08
CA TYR A 333 -12.44 8.60 -11.21
C TYR A 333 -11.82 7.28 -10.78
N ALA A 334 -10.86 6.79 -11.57
CA ALA A 334 -10.11 5.58 -11.31
C ALA A 334 -8.72 5.89 -10.75
N HIS A 335 -8.43 5.33 -9.58
CA HIS A 335 -7.08 5.10 -9.11
C HIS A 335 -6.58 3.75 -9.66
N MET A 336 -5.34 3.70 -10.13
CA MET A 336 -4.74 2.54 -10.75
C MET A 336 -3.31 2.34 -10.22
N GLU A 337 -3.06 1.19 -9.61
CA GLU A 337 -1.76 0.82 -9.07
C GLU A 337 -1.39 -0.62 -9.40
N SER A 338 -0.09 -0.89 -9.45
CA SER A 338 0.45 -2.23 -9.63
C SER A 338 1.38 -2.57 -8.47
N ASN A 339 1.39 -3.85 -8.15
CA ASN A 339 2.34 -4.43 -7.23
C ASN A 339 3.02 -5.64 -7.88
N HIS A 340 4.30 -5.83 -7.61
CA HIS A 340 5.01 -7.02 -8.05
C HIS A 340 6.15 -7.37 -7.10
N GLY A 341 6.67 -8.57 -7.18
CA GLY A 341 7.74 -9.04 -6.28
C GLY A 341 7.42 -10.41 -5.71
N ASN A 342 7.91 -10.70 -4.51
CA ASN A 342 7.82 -12.04 -3.93
C ASN A 342 6.51 -12.24 -3.15
N CYS A 343 6.15 -11.26 -2.31
CA CYS A 343 4.95 -11.27 -1.48
C CYS A 343 4.64 -9.85 -0.98
N PHE A 344 3.45 -9.64 -0.43
CA PHE A 344 3.12 -8.40 0.29
C PHE A 344 3.87 -8.27 1.64
N PRO A 345 3.93 -7.06 2.22
CA PRO A 345 4.43 -6.85 3.59
C PRO A 345 3.67 -7.71 4.61
N SER A 346 4.25 -8.01 5.78
CA SER A 346 3.56 -8.80 6.80
C SER A 346 2.41 -8.05 7.48
N ALA A 347 2.40 -6.72 7.40
CA ALA A 347 1.36 -5.85 7.91
C ALA A 347 1.31 -4.56 7.08
N TRP A 348 0.13 -4.08 6.71
CA TRP A 348 0.02 -2.79 6.02
C TRP A 348 -1.33 -2.10 6.23
N ILE A 349 -1.30 -0.80 5.99
CA ILE A 349 -2.46 0.10 5.92
C ILE A 349 -2.37 0.81 4.59
N TRP A 350 -3.45 0.79 3.81
CA TRP A 350 -3.55 1.54 2.56
C TRP A 350 -4.80 2.41 2.57
N CYS A 351 -4.70 3.59 1.98
CA CYS A 351 -5.81 4.54 1.88
C CYS A 351 -5.72 5.32 0.58
N ASN A 352 -6.86 5.47 -0.08
CA ASN A 352 -7.02 6.31 -1.26
C ASN A 352 -8.29 7.16 -1.15
N ALA A 353 -8.18 8.44 -1.47
CA ALA A 353 -9.34 9.33 -1.56
C ALA A 353 -9.19 10.24 -2.78
N ILE A 354 -10.26 10.39 -3.56
CA ILE A 354 -10.32 11.27 -4.72
C ILE A 354 -11.52 12.19 -4.52
N GLY A 355 -11.34 13.51 -4.65
CA GLY A 355 -12.42 14.49 -4.56
C GLY A 355 -13.41 14.40 -5.74
N PRO A 356 -14.62 14.97 -5.61
CA PRO A 356 -15.69 14.88 -6.62
C PRO A 356 -15.37 15.52 -7.97
N ASP A 357 -14.40 16.42 -8.01
CA ASP A 357 -13.93 17.14 -9.19
C ASP A 357 -12.48 16.80 -9.55
N ARG A 358 -11.90 15.77 -8.90
CA ARG A 358 -10.48 15.42 -8.98
C ARG A 358 -9.51 16.52 -8.52
N ALA A 359 -10.00 17.62 -7.94
CA ALA A 359 -9.13 18.70 -7.47
C ALA A 359 -8.24 18.24 -6.31
N VAL A 360 -8.72 17.28 -5.50
CA VAL A 360 -7.98 16.70 -4.37
C VAL A 360 -7.79 15.21 -4.60
N SER A 361 -6.56 14.72 -4.42
CA SER A 361 -6.28 13.28 -4.32
C SER A 361 -5.32 13.01 -3.18
N LEU A 362 -5.65 12.02 -2.36
CA LEU A 362 -4.84 11.50 -1.27
C LEU A 362 -4.53 10.03 -1.56
N LEU A 363 -3.28 9.65 -1.39
CA LEU A 363 -2.88 8.26 -1.29
C LEU A 363 -1.90 8.10 -0.14
N MET A 364 -2.10 7.07 0.65
CA MET A 364 -1.27 6.74 1.80
C MET A 364 -1.06 5.24 1.85
N VAL A 365 0.18 4.82 2.04
CA VAL A 365 0.53 3.43 2.30
C VAL A 365 1.56 3.38 3.41
N GLY A 366 1.29 2.56 4.42
CA GLY A 366 2.20 2.24 5.52
C GLY A 366 2.36 0.73 5.59
N GLY A 367 3.58 0.22 5.67
CA GLY A 367 3.84 -1.23 5.64
C GLY A 367 5.04 -1.66 6.47
N LYS A 368 4.96 -2.85 7.05
CA LYS A 368 6.04 -3.54 7.77
C LYS A 368 6.77 -4.47 6.81
N PHE A 369 7.92 -4.03 6.29
CA PHE A 369 8.67 -4.76 5.27
C PHE A 369 9.77 -5.59 5.91
N GLU A 370 9.77 -6.89 5.66
CA GLU A 370 10.82 -7.78 6.15
C GLU A 370 12.02 -7.73 5.21
N ILE A 371 13.09 -7.08 5.66
CA ILE A 371 14.35 -6.92 4.92
C ILE A 371 15.46 -7.54 5.76
N GLY A 372 15.80 -8.79 5.45
CA GLY A 372 16.74 -9.58 6.24
C GLY A 372 16.24 -9.74 7.69
N PRO A 373 17.06 -9.40 8.71
CA PRO A 373 16.66 -9.54 10.12
C PRO A 373 15.81 -8.37 10.65
N SER A 374 15.54 -7.34 9.84
CA SER A 374 14.80 -6.14 10.26
C SER A 374 13.43 -6.09 9.61
N ALA A 375 12.44 -5.55 10.33
CA ALA A 375 11.08 -5.34 9.83
C ALA A 375 10.64 -3.86 9.99
N PRO A 376 11.33 -2.89 9.35
CA PRO A 376 10.97 -1.48 9.48
C PRO A 376 9.54 -1.23 8.99
N THR A 377 8.85 -0.34 9.69
CA THR A 377 7.61 0.25 9.19
C THR A 377 7.96 1.47 8.34
N THR A 378 7.61 1.46 7.07
CA THR A 378 7.82 2.58 6.16
C THR A 378 6.49 3.16 5.71
N TRP A 379 6.48 4.47 5.43
CA TRP A 379 5.30 5.19 4.98
C TRP A 379 5.58 6.01 3.74
N ILE A 380 4.58 6.06 2.87
CA ILE A 380 4.49 6.98 1.73
C ILE A 380 3.13 7.67 1.83
N LEU A 381 3.13 9.00 1.81
CA LEU A 381 1.92 9.81 1.74
C LEU A 381 2.02 10.77 0.59
N THR A 382 0.93 10.95 -0.14
CA THR A 382 0.86 11.96 -1.18
C THR A 382 -0.44 12.74 -1.09
N LEU A 383 -0.31 14.06 -1.28
CA LEU A 383 -1.41 14.98 -1.48
C LEU A 383 -1.22 15.67 -2.83
N ARG A 384 -2.26 15.65 -3.65
CA ARG A 384 -2.46 16.59 -4.75
C ARG A 384 -3.68 17.43 -4.42
N SER A 385 -3.53 18.74 -4.48
CA SER A 385 -4.59 19.73 -4.34
C SER A 385 -4.28 20.92 -5.26
N PRO A 386 -5.19 21.90 -5.44
CA PRO A 386 -4.90 23.10 -6.24
C PRO A 386 -3.66 23.87 -5.79
N ARG A 387 -3.30 23.80 -4.49
CA ARG A 387 -2.15 24.53 -3.92
C ARG A 387 -0.97 23.63 -3.56
N PHE A 388 -1.17 22.33 -3.39
CA PHE A 388 -0.14 21.43 -2.89
C PHE A 388 0.06 20.21 -3.79
N ASN A 389 1.32 19.94 -4.10
CA ASN A 389 1.77 18.71 -4.73
C ASN A 389 2.87 18.12 -3.85
N TRP A 390 2.46 17.43 -2.79
CA TRP A 390 3.37 16.94 -1.75
C TRP A 390 3.48 15.43 -1.76
N VAL A 391 4.68 14.98 -1.41
CA VAL A 391 4.99 13.59 -1.12
C VAL A 391 5.82 13.59 0.16
N PHE A 392 5.46 12.72 1.09
CA PHE A 392 6.22 12.43 2.30
C PHE A 392 6.65 10.97 2.26
N ARG A 393 7.92 10.69 2.57
CA ARG A 393 8.44 9.33 2.68
C ARG A 393 9.36 9.20 3.87
N THR A 394 9.18 8.15 4.66
CA THR A 394 10.13 7.81 5.72
C THR A 394 11.52 7.48 5.15
N THR A 395 11.59 6.99 3.90
CA THR A 395 12.85 6.75 3.16
C THR A 395 13.55 8.01 2.70
N ASP A 396 12.84 9.15 2.66
CA ASP A 396 13.40 10.49 2.41
C ASP A 396 13.67 11.24 3.73
N LEU A 397 13.59 10.53 4.87
CA LEU A 397 13.73 11.04 6.24
C LEU A 397 12.61 12.01 6.68
N ASP A 398 11.44 11.93 6.06
CA ASP A 398 10.25 12.58 6.58
C ASP A 398 9.74 11.82 7.82
N GLU A 399 9.21 12.55 8.79
CA GLU A 399 8.62 11.97 9.99
C GLU A 399 7.16 11.62 9.69
N VAL A 400 6.75 10.38 10.00
CA VAL A 400 5.36 9.94 9.87
C VAL A 400 4.95 9.21 11.14
N ASN A 401 3.94 9.74 11.81
CA ASN A 401 3.30 9.14 12.98
C ASN A 401 1.89 8.72 12.60
N ALA A 402 1.57 7.44 12.76
CA ALA A 402 0.25 6.89 12.44
C ALA A 402 -0.35 6.17 13.66
N HIS A 403 -1.63 6.40 13.90
CA HIS A 403 -2.38 5.84 15.02
C HIS A 403 -3.71 5.27 14.52
N LEU A 404 -3.82 3.94 14.53
CA LEU A 404 -5.03 3.22 14.15
C LEU A 404 -5.82 2.80 15.40
N GLN A 405 -7.10 3.15 15.43
CA GLN A 405 -8.07 2.70 16.43
C GLN A 405 -9.02 1.69 15.77
N TYR A 406 -8.76 0.40 16.00
CA TYR A 406 -9.52 -0.70 15.39
C TYR A 406 -11.02 -0.65 15.74
N THR A 407 -11.36 -0.38 17.01
CA THR A 407 -12.74 -0.37 17.51
C THR A 407 -13.63 0.69 16.88
N THR A 408 -13.04 1.78 16.39
CA THR A 408 -13.75 2.89 15.75
C THR A 408 -13.48 2.98 14.25
N GLY A 409 -12.62 2.10 13.71
CA GLY A 409 -12.14 2.18 12.32
C GLY A 409 -11.54 3.53 11.97
N THR A 410 -10.87 4.18 12.93
CA THR A 410 -10.30 5.52 12.76
C THR A 410 -8.79 5.47 12.65
N LEU A 411 -8.24 6.08 11.62
CA LEU A 411 -6.81 6.22 11.38
C LEU A 411 -6.44 7.71 11.43
N GLN A 412 -5.51 8.06 12.32
CA GLN A 412 -4.90 9.39 12.34
C GLN A 412 -3.46 9.30 11.86
N VAL A 413 -3.08 10.12 10.89
CA VAL A 413 -1.70 10.19 10.40
C VAL A 413 -1.22 11.63 10.38
N GLN A 414 -0.02 11.84 10.89
CA GLN A 414 0.69 13.11 10.88
C GLN A 414 2.02 12.91 10.18
N ALA A 415 2.24 13.61 9.08
CA ALA A 415 3.50 13.63 8.38
C ALA A 415 4.14 15.02 8.47
N ARG A 416 5.45 15.06 8.70
CA ARG A 416 6.25 16.27 8.68
C ARG A 416 7.45 16.08 7.77
N SER A 417 7.67 17.03 6.87
CA SER A 417 8.83 16.95 5.99
C SER A 417 10.12 17.07 6.79
N ARG A 418 11.21 16.45 6.34
CA ARG A 418 12.53 16.51 6.99
C ARG A 418 12.98 17.92 7.41
N CYS A 419 12.66 18.96 6.64
CA CYS A 419 13.01 20.35 6.95
C CYS A 419 12.02 21.06 7.90
N GLY A 420 11.01 20.36 8.41
CA GLY A 420 9.98 20.89 9.31
C GLY A 420 8.90 21.76 8.66
N ARG A 421 9.12 22.24 7.42
CA ARG A 421 8.28 23.28 6.77
C ARG A 421 6.89 22.82 6.36
N ARG A 422 6.74 21.57 5.94
CA ARG A 422 5.48 21.01 5.45
C ARG A 422 4.93 20.05 6.49
N ARG A 423 3.65 20.20 6.82
CA ARG A 423 2.91 19.31 7.72
C ARG A 423 1.61 18.88 7.07
N LEU A 424 1.35 17.58 7.10
CA LEU A 424 0.13 16.97 6.63
C LEU A 424 -0.50 16.21 7.78
N THR A 425 -1.76 16.50 8.09
CA THR A 425 -2.57 15.75 9.05
C THR A 425 -3.75 15.15 8.33
N VAL A 426 -3.94 13.84 8.47
CA VAL A 426 -5.06 13.10 7.90
C VAL A 426 -5.79 12.39 9.03
N SER A 427 -7.09 12.63 9.13
CA SER A 427 -7.99 11.84 9.97
C SER A 427 -8.94 11.10 9.05
N LEU A 428 -8.84 9.78 9.03
CA LEU A 428 -9.71 8.91 8.26
C LEU A 428 -10.61 8.13 9.21
N CYS A 429 -11.89 8.05 8.90
CA CYS A 429 -12.86 7.25 9.65
C CYS A 429 -13.65 6.37 8.69
N ALA A 430 -13.63 5.06 8.90
CA ALA A 430 -14.45 4.09 8.20
C ALA A 430 -15.26 3.28 9.23
N PRO A 431 -16.60 3.19 9.14
CA PRO A 431 -17.38 2.39 10.08
C PRO A 431 -16.89 0.94 10.11
N VAL A 432 -16.67 0.34 11.28
CA VAL A 432 -16.14 -1.04 11.39
C VAL A 432 -17.01 -2.05 10.62
N GLY A 433 -18.33 -1.89 10.66
CA GLY A 433 -19.28 -2.73 9.92
C GLY A 433 -19.25 -2.55 8.40
N SER A 434 -18.55 -1.53 7.88
CA SER A 434 -18.39 -1.32 6.44
C SER A 434 -17.26 -2.14 5.83
N PHE A 435 -16.36 -2.73 6.63
CA PHE A 435 -15.26 -3.53 6.08
C PHE A 435 -15.76 -4.86 5.52
N GLY A 436 -15.40 -5.13 4.26
CA GLY A 436 -15.82 -6.32 3.53
C GLY A 436 -15.27 -7.63 4.07
N ALA A 437 -15.63 -8.72 3.39
CA ALA A 437 -15.01 -10.02 3.59
C ALA A 437 -13.50 -9.97 3.25
N PRO A 438 -12.69 -10.88 3.80
CA PRO A 438 -11.27 -10.98 3.45
C PRO A 438 -11.04 -11.11 1.94
N ILE A 439 -10.09 -10.32 1.44
CA ILE A 439 -9.62 -10.31 0.06
C ILE A 439 -8.30 -11.08 0.01
N TYR A 440 -8.08 -11.82 -1.09
CA TYR A 440 -6.84 -12.57 -1.28
C TYR A 440 -5.67 -11.66 -1.66
N VAL A 441 -4.52 -11.93 -1.08
CA VAL A 441 -3.27 -11.19 -1.26
C VAL A 441 -2.15 -12.18 -1.60
N PRO A 442 -1.11 -11.79 -2.35
CA PRO A 442 0.01 -12.67 -2.64
C PRO A 442 0.91 -12.84 -1.40
N THR A 443 1.10 -14.08 -1.01
CA THR A 443 2.01 -14.51 0.06
C THR A 443 3.19 -15.28 -0.53
N ALA A 444 4.18 -15.67 0.27
CA ALA A 444 5.25 -16.53 -0.21
C ALA A 444 4.75 -17.92 -0.71
N GLN A 445 3.52 -18.31 -0.35
CA GLN A 445 2.92 -19.61 -0.67
C GLN A 445 1.80 -19.53 -1.73
N GLY A 446 1.58 -18.37 -2.37
CA GLY A 446 0.46 -18.17 -3.31
C GLY A 446 -0.56 -17.15 -2.79
N PHE A 447 -1.73 -17.06 -3.42
CA PHE A 447 -2.77 -16.15 -2.94
C PHE A 447 -3.43 -16.70 -1.68
N SER A 448 -3.51 -15.89 -0.62
CA SER A 448 -4.18 -16.24 0.62
C SER A 448 -5.09 -15.12 1.09
N CYS A 449 -6.22 -15.47 1.71
CA CYS A 449 -7.04 -14.52 2.48
C CYS A 449 -6.87 -14.70 4.00
N GLN A 450 -5.84 -15.45 4.41
CA GLN A 450 -5.50 -15.79 5.80
C GLN A 450 -3.97 -15.72 6.05
N PRO A 451 -3.43 -14.58 6.48
CA PRO A 451 -4.11 -13.28 6.48
C PRO A 451 -4.30 -12.77 5.05
N GLY A 452 -5.35 -12.01 4.84
CA GLY A 452 -5.63 -11.31 3.59
C GLY A 452 -5.57 -9.80 3.82
N CYS A 453 -6.44 -9.07 3.16
CA CYS A 453 -6.82 -7.72 3.57
C CYS A 453 -8.33 -7.57 3.69
N ARG A 454 -8.76 -6.49 4.37
CA ARG A 454 -10.15 -6.04 4.38
C ARG A 454 -10.17 -4.57 4.02
N GLU A 455 -11.12 -4.21 3.17
CA GLU A 455 -11.30 -2.87 2.66
C GLU A 455 -12.68 -2.32 3.05
N SER A 456 -12.74 -1.02 3.28
CA SER A 456 -13.97 -0.22 3.27
C SER A 456 -13.85 0.87 2.22
N PHE A 457 -14.91 1.14 1.47
CA PHE A 457 -15.01 2.28 0.54
C PHE A 457 -15.96 3.38 1.00
N THR A 458 -16.44 3.30 2.23
CA THR A 458 -17.39 4.28 2.79
C THR A 458 -16.71 5.21 3.78
N GLY A 459 -15.37 5.21 3.79
CA GLY A 459 -14.59 6.03 4.68
C GLY A 459 -14.74 7.51 4.34
N LYS A 460 -14.31 8.33 5.28
CA LYS A 460 -14.23 9.77 5.13
C LYS A 460 -12.85 10.24 5.54
N ALA A 461 -12.17 10.98 4.68
CA ALA A 461 -10.87 11.56 4.96
C ALA A 461 -11.00 13.06 5.21
N ILE A 462 -10.51 13.52 6.36
CA ILE A 462 -10.31 14.94 6.68
C ILE A 462 -8.81 15.22 6.56
N ILE A 463 -8.45 16.04 5.59
CA ILE A 463 -7.05 16.30 5.21
C ILE A 463 -6.75 17.76 5.54
N ARG A 464 -5.70 18.00 6.33
CA ARG A 464 -5.21 19.35 6.65
C ARG A 464 -3.74 19.46 6.25
N ALA A 465 -3.44 20.39 5.36
CA ALA A 465 -2.09 20.65 4.85
C ALA A 465 -1.64 22.05 5.27
N VAL A 466 -0.46 22.14 5.89
CA VAL A 466 0.10 23.39 6.43
C VAL A 466 1.54 23.56 5.94
N ASP A 467 1.82 24.72 5.35
CA ASP A 467 3.17 25.18 4.96
C ASP A 467 3.58 26.33 5.89
N GLU A 468 4.62 26.11 6.69
CA GLU A 468 5.14 27.06 7.69
C GLU A 468 6.21 28.02 7.11
N GLY A 469 6.47 27.97 5.80
CA GLY A 469 7.42 28.86 5.13
C GLY A 469 8.87 28.69 5.57
N GLU A 470 9.72 29.62 5.14
CA GLU A 470 11.12 29.67 5.58
C GLU A 470 11.24 30.42 6.90
N GLY A 471 12.06 29.91 7.83
CA GLY A 471 12.41 30.63 9.07
C GLY A 471 12.00 29.96 10.38
N GLY A 472 11.33 28.80 10.35
CA GLY A 472 11.13 27.95 11.54
C GLY A 472 10.28 28.55 12.68
N GLY A 473 9.77 29.77 12.53
CA GLY A 473 9.02 30.49 13.57
C GLY A 473 7.55 30.10 13.69
N GLY A 474 7.12 28.96 13.12
CA GLY A 474 5.74 28.49 13.18
C GLY A 474 4.70 29.36 12.44
N ARG A 475 5.15 30.34 11.64
CA ARG A 475 4.25 31.18 10.85
C ARG A 475 3.64 30.38 9.71
N ILE A 476 2.33 30.17 9.73
CA ILE A 476 1.61 29.51 8.64
C ILE A 476 1.59 30.45 7.43
N VAL A 477 2.19 30.02 6.32
CA VAL A 477 2.18 30.74 5.03
C VAL A 477 1.01 30.28 4.16
N ARG A 478 0.72 28.97 4.17
CA ARG A 478 -0.42 28.40 3.43
C ARG A 478 -1.07 27.29 4.25
N GLU A 479 -2.38 27.22 4.17
CA GLU A 479 -3.18 26.16 4.77
C GLU A 479 -4.33 25.79 3.83
N GLU A 480 -4.64 24.50 3.76
CA GLU A 480 -5.87 23.98 3.18
C GLU A 480 -6.43 22.88 4.06
N THR A 481 -7.76 22.79 4.10
CA THR A 481 -8.48 21.65 4.69
C THR A 481 -9.48 21.11 3.68
N HIS A 482 -9.51 19.80 3.51
CA HIS A 482 -10.40 19.10 2.59
C HIS A 482 -11.12 17.97 3.31
N GLU A 483 -12.41 17.79 3.02
CA GLU A 483 -13.18 16.64 3.43
C GLU A 483 -13.55 15.84 2.19
N VAL A 484 -13.09 14.59 2.13
CA VAL A 484 -13.28 13.71 0.97
C VAL A 484 -14.07 12.48 1.41
N PRO A 485 -15.35 12.35 0.99
CA PRO A 485 -16.14 11.14 1.25
C PRO A 485 -15.69 10.01 0.33
N LEU A 486 -16.20 8.80 0.57
CA LEU A 486 -15.85 7.60 -0.19
C LEU A 486 -14.34 7.37 -0.21
N ALA A 487 -13.65 7.70 0.88
CA ALA A 487 -12.26 7.34 1.06
C ALA A 487 -12.17 5.82 1.31
N ALA A 488 -11.21 5.17 0.66
CA ALA A 488 -10.90 3.80 0.95
C ALA A 488 -9.95 3.69 2.14
N LEU A 489 -10.20 2.68 2.99
CA LEU A 489 -9.26 2.23 4.01
C LEU A 489 -9.13 0.71 3.90
N GLU A 490 -7.91 0.26 3.70
CA GLU A 490 -7.51 -1.14 3.68
C GLU A 490 -6.62 -1.44 4.88
N LEU A 491 -6.90 -2.57 5.52
CA LEU A 491 -6.06 -3.16 6.55
C LEU A 491 -5.67 -4.57 6.13
N GLY A 492 -4.37 -4.85 6.04
CA GLY A 492 -3.87 -6.13 5.57
C GLY A 492 -2.79 -6.76 6.43
N GLY A 493 -2.64 -8.08 6.25
CA GLY A 493 -1.69 -8.88 7.03
C GLY A 493 -2.06 -8.88 8.52
N GLU A 494 -1.07 -8.62 9.37
CA GLU A 494 -1.27 -8.51 10.83
C GLU A 494 -2.24 -7.39 11.24
N MET A 495 -2.46 -6.36 10.39
CA MET A 495 -3.36 -5.23 10.69
C MET A 495 -4.84 -5.55 10.46
N GLN A 496 -5.19 -6.72 9.92
CA GLN A 496 -6.58 -7.08 9.59
C GLN A 496 -7.48 -7.32 10.83
N ARG A 497 -6.95 -7.23 12.06
CA ARG A 497 -7.62 -7.59 13.34
C ARG A 497 -8.69 -6.56 13.79
N LEU A 498 -9.68 -6.30 12.94
CA LEU A 498 -10.89 -5.52 13.25
C LEU A 498 -11.94 -6.33 14.01
#